data_AF-V4K312-F1
#
_entry.id   AF-V4K312-F1
#
_cell.length_a   1.000
_cell.length_b   1.000
_cell.length_c   1.000
_cell.angle_alpha   90.00
_cell.angle_beta   90.00
_cell.angle_gamma   90.00
#
_symmetry.space_group_name_H-M   'P 1'
#
loop_
_entity.id
_entity.type
_entity.pdbx_description
1 polymer ?
#
loop_
_entity_poly.entity_id
_entity_poly.type
_entity_poly.pdbx_seq_one_letter_code
_entity_poly.pdbx_strand_id
1 'polypeptide(L)'
;MPWYGYKGRVLKVNLTSQRASVEELRLDYVKLYIGGLGYAARVLWDELRPGVDPLSPDNVLIATTGPMTGTLAPGSGNIYWAFKSPQTGAWGETRSGGKFGAWLKYSGFDMVVITGRAQEPVYLYLEGGRAEIRSAKGYWGMTVHEVTDALREDTGARDASVATIGPGGENLVRFAAIMNDYDRAAGRTGGGAVMGSKNLKAIVAAGGEGIEVYDPEGFLAAALEAQSAIESDPGNRAMGEHGTIGGLLSLNAAGALPTANFGTGYFEGAYKISHEALERNYMIKRRACHSCVIGCSRYSYVAAGPYATPPSEGPEYETTDMNGAMPMIDNMEVVIRVNWLANNYGLDTISLGHTISWAIEAYQKGLITKQDTGGLELKWDDPETYLQLIDMIAHRRGFGDVLAEGSYRAAKALGKAEDLVNHVKGLELPAHDPRVESKLLAIQYAVMPRGACHVHPIYPSYDMMQVDAGLKDFGLPWPLPDRPCRDRGWQGHSLQGVSLLR
;
A
#
# COMPACT_ATOMS: atom_id res chain seq x y z
N MET A 1 -3.96 34.95 -3.23
CA MET A 1 -4.36 34.53 -4.60
C MET A 1 -5.46 33.49 -4.43
N PRO A 2 -6.47 33.42 -5.31
CA PRO A 2 -7.39 32.28 -5.28
C PRO A 2 -6.61 30.98 -5.55
N TRP A 3 -7.00 29.91 -4.86
CA TRP A 3 -6.39 28.58 -5.00
C TRP A 3 -7.29 27.71 -5.89
N TYR A 4 -6.74 27.21 -7.00
CA TYR A 4 -7.45 26.30 -7.91
C TYR A 4 -6.82 24.92 -7.88
N GLY A 5 -7.65 23.89 -7.78
CA GLY A 5 -7.22 22.53 -7.49
C GLY A 5 -6.70 22.34 -6.06
N TYR A 6 -6.50 23.40 -5.27
CA TYR A 6 -6.04 23.37 -3.87
C TYR A 6 -7.09 23.97 -2.94
N LYS A 7 -7.09 23.59 -1.66
CA LYS A 7 -7.81 24.33 -0.60
C LYS A 7 -7.00 25.51 -0.08
N GLY A 8 -5.68 25.51 -0.29
CA GLY A 8 -4.76 26.54 0.20
C GLY A 8 -4.36 26.34 1.66
N ARG A 9 -4.62 25.18 2.28
CA ARG A 9 -4.51 25.02 3.74
C ARG A 9 -3.68 23.81 4.15
N VAL A 10 -2.74 24.03 5.07
CA VAL A 10 -1.94 23.01 5.76
C VAL A 10 -2.35 22.99 7.22
N LEU A 11 -2.82 21.84 7.70
CA LEU A 11 -3.07 21.63 9.11
C LEU A 11 -1.79 21.20 9.81
N LYS A 12 -1.30 22.00 10.75
CA LYS A 12 -0.20 21.65 11.66
C LYS A 12 -0.78 21.13 12.97
N VAL A 13 -0.39 19.93 13.38
CA VAL A 13 -0.81 19.31 14.64
C VAL A 13 0.42 18.96 15.46
N ASN A 14 0.45 19.43 16.72
CA ASN A 14 1.40 18.96 17.72
C ASN A 14 0.65 18.23 18.83
N LEU A 15 0.77 16.91 18.83
CA LEU A 15 0.04 16.03 19.73
C LEU A 15 0.53 16.10 21.18
N THR A 16 1.77 16.52 21.41
CA THR A 16 2.31 16.72 22.77
C THR A 16 1.69 17.93 23.44
N SER A 17 1.58 19.04 22.73
CA SER A 17 0.91 20.26 23.21
C SER A 17 -0.61 20.25 23.04
N GLN A 18 -1.15 19.24 22.35
CA GLN A 18 -2.53 19.16 21.88
C GLN A 18 -3.01 20.42 21.16
N ARG A 19 -2.16 20.96 20.25
CA ARG A 19 -2.48 22.15 19.46
C ARG A 19 -2.64 21.79 17.99
N ALA A 20 -3.65 22.38 17.38
CA ALA A 20 -3.90 22.35 15.94
C ALA A 20 -3.95 23.79 15.42
N SER A 21 -3.21 24.08 14.36
CA SER A 21 -3.19 25.38 13.69
C SER A 21 -3.24 25.21 12.19
N VAL A 22 -3.84 26.17 11.50
CA VAL A 22 -3.94 26.16 10.04
C VAL A 22 -2.99 27.20 9.48
N GLU A 23 -2.13 26.77 8.56
CA GLU A 23 -1.22 27.62 7.79
C GLU A 23 -1.66 27.65 6.32
N GLU A 24 -1.34 28.74 5.62
CA GLU A 24 -1.58 28.80 4.18
C GLU A 24 -0.53 27.97 3.43
N LEU A 25 -0.93 27.34 2.31
CA LEU A 25 0.03 26.75 1.39
C LEU A 25 1.02 27.81 0.89
N ARG A 26 2.27 27.40 0.78
CA ARG A 26 3.33 28.26 0.22
C ARG A 26 3.30 28.21 -1.30
N LEU A 27 3.00 29.34 -1.93
CA LEU A 27 2.93 29.46 -3.39
C LEU A 27 4.25 29.10 -4.07
N ASP A 28 5.38 29.45 -3.47
CA ASP A 28 6.71 29.10 -3.99
C ASP A 28 6.96 27.59 -3.94
N TYR A 29 6.46 26.90 -2.90
CA TYR A 29 6.56 25.44 -2.81
C TYR A 29 5.62 24.75 -3.80
N VAL A 30 4.38 25.23 -3.96
CA VAL A 30 3.45 24.71 -4.98
C VAL A 30 4.03 24.85 -6.39
N LYS A 31 4.68 25.98 -6.72
CA LYS A 31 5.31 26.17 -8.03
C LYS A 31 6.47 25.21 -8.30
N LEU A 32 7.24 24.85 -7.27
CA LEU A 32 8.40 23.97 -7.42
C LEU A 32 8.04 22.48 -7.32
N TYR A 33 7.06 22.14 -6.49
CA TYR A 33 6.81 20.76 -6.08
C TYR A 33 5.39 20.28 -6.37
N ILE A 34 4.53 21.15 -6.93
CA ILE A 34 3.13 20.91 -7.25
C ILE A 34 2.29 20.67 -5.98
N GLY A 35 2.46 19.52 -5.34
CA GLY A 35 1.74 19.08 -4.16
C GLY A 35 2.15 17.65 -3.81
N GLY A 36 1.33 16.94 -3.05
CA GLY A 36 1.57 15.53 -2.72
C GLY A 36 2.96 15.28 -2.12
N LEU A 37 3.61 14.20 -2.56
CA LEU A 37 4.93 13.80 -2.06
C LEU A 37 6.03 14.84 -2.30
N GLY A 38 5.98 15.59 -3.40
CA GLY A 38 6.99 16.63 -3.67
C GLY A 38 6.98 17.71 -2.59
N TYR A 39 5.79 18.24 -2.28
CA TYR A 39 5.64 19.22 -1.19
C TYR A 39 5.99 18.57 0.15
N ALA A 40 5.46 17.38 0.46
CA ALA A 40 5.73 16.71 1.72
C ALA A 40 7.23 16.42 1.93
N ALA A 41 7.98 16.08 0.88
CA ALA A 41 9.42 15.93 0.94
C ALA A 41 10.13 17.24 1.32
N ARG A 42 9.69 18.37 0.78
CA ARG A 42 10.21 19.69 1.16
C ARG A 42 9.92 20.02 2.63
N VAL A 43 8.70 19.74 3.10
CA VAL A 43 8.33 19.95 4.51
C VAL A 43 9.17 19.07 5.43
N LEU A 44 9.35 17.79 5.11
CA LEU A 44 10.21 16.90 5.88
C LEU A 44 11.67 17.36 5.89
N TRP A 45 12.18 17.83 4.75
CA TRP A 45 13.53 18.38 4.67
C TRP A 45 13.73 19.58 5.60
N ASP A 46 12.72 20.43 5.74
CA ASP A 46 12.77 21.63 6.58
C ASP A 46 12.55 21.34 8.07
N GLU A 47 11.69 20.38 8.40
CA GLU A 47 11.21 20.15 9.78
C GLU A 47 11.89 18.97 10.48
N LEU A 48 12.41 17.99 9.74
CA LEU A 48 12.98 16.78 10.32
C LEU A 48 14.51 16.84 10.38
N ARG A 49 15.05 16.89 11.59
CA ARG A 49 16.50 16.87 11.82
C ARG A 49 17.11 15.52 11.45
N PRO A 50 18.35 15.48 10.94
CA PRO A 50 19.10 14.24 10.77
C PRO A 50 19.21 13.46 12.09
N GLY A 51 19.23 12.13 12.01
CA GLY A 51 19.44 11.26 13.19
C GLY A 51 18.20 11.02 14.07
N VAL A 52 17.07 11.70 13.86
CA VAL A 52 15.83 11.48 14.62
C VAL A 52 15.40 10.01 14.58
N ASP A 53 15.09 9.41 15.72
CA ASP A 53 14.51 8.06 15.76
C ASP A 53 13.11 8.06 15.11
N PRO A 54 12.86 7.20 14.10
CA PRO A 54 11.58 7.10 13.41
C PRO A 54 10.34 6.90 14.31
N LEU A 55 10.49 6.31 15.50
CA LEU A 55 9.36 6.09 16.42
C LEU A 55 9.30 7.12 17.56
N SER A 56 10.16 8.14 17.52
CA SER A 56 10.16 9.21 18.51
C SER A 56 9.08 10.27 18.22
N PRO A 57 8.70 11.08 19.24
CA PRO A 57 7.81 12.22 19.04
C PRO A 57 8.32 13.24 18.01
N ASP A 58 9.64 13.31 17.80
CA ASP A 58 10.31 14.24 16.88
C ASP A 58 10.16 13.84 15.41
N ASN A 59 9.78 12.59 15.10
CA ASN A 59 9.47 12.23 13.72
C ASN A 59 8.24 12.99 13.24
N VAL A 60 8.17 13.30 11.95
CA VAL A 60 7.06 14.04 11.34
C VAL A 60 6.27 13.06 10.48
N LEU A 61 4.95 12.99 10.69
CA LEU A 61 4.04 12.22 9.85
C LEU A 61 3.19 13.19 9.03
N ILE A 62 3.24 13.08 7.71
CA ILE A 62 2.52 13.97 6.80
C ILE A 62 1.50 13.16 6.00
N ALA A 63 0.22 13.54 6.06
CA ALA A 63 -0.79 13.15 5.08
C ALA A 63 -0.91 14.26 4.04
N THR A 64 -0.89 13.94 2.74
CA THR A 64 -0.87 14.95 1.69
C THR A 64 -1.59 14.53 0.41
N THR A 65 -2.20 15.51 -0.24
CA THR A 65 -2.95 15.38 -1.49
C THR A 65 -2.35 16.24 -2.60
N GLY A 66 -2.77 16.00 -3.84
CA GLY A 66 -2.36 16.80 -5.00
C GLY A 66 -3.48 17.73 -5.50
N PRO A 67 -3.18 18.59 -6.49
CA PRO A 67 -4.18 19.49 -7.10
C PRO A 67 -5.36 18.75 -7.73
N MET A 68 -5.13 17.53 -8.21
CA MET A 68 -6.18 16.74 -8.86
C MET A 68 -7.05 15.98 -7.86
N THR A 69 -6.62 15.82 -6.60
CA THR A 69 -7.34 15.01 -5.60
C THR A 69 -8.70 15.63 -5.29
N GLY A 70 -9.77 14.83 -5.37
CA GLY A 70 -11.15 15.29 -5.14
C GLY A 70 -11.75 16.09 -6.30
N THR A 71 -11.17 16.02 -7.50
CA THR A 71 -11.76 16.60 -8.71
C THR A 71 -12.39 15.51 -9.59
N LEU A 72 -12.95 15.89 -10.75
CA LEU A 72 -13.44 14.95 -11.76
C LEU A 72 -12.34 14.24 -12.56
N ALA A 73 -11.07 14.53 -12.28
CA ALA A 73 -9.97 13.81 -12.91
C ALA A 73 -10.07 12.29 -12.62
N PRO A 74 -9.91 11.42 -13.63
CA PRO A 74 -9.96 9.98 -13.42
C PRO A 74 -8.97 9.50 -12.35
N GLY A 75 -9.47 8.77 -11.35
CA GLY A 75 -8.67 8.22 -10.26
C GLY A 75 -8.18 9.24 -9.21
N SER A 76 -8.89 10.35 -9.02
CA SER A 76 -8.54 11.43 -8.08
C SER A 76 -8.71 11.13 -6.58
N GLY A 77 -8.89 9.88 -6.17
CA GLY A 77 -9.12 9.48 -4.77
C GLY A 77 -7.87 9.31 -3.89
N ASN A 78 -6.67 9.49 -4.42
CA ASN A 78 -5.43 9.08 -3.75
C ASN A 78 -5.02 10.01 -2.60
N ILE A 79 -4.43 9.41 -1.56
CA ILE A 79 -3.69 10.07 -0.49
C ILE A 79 -2.26 9.53 -0.45
N TYR A 80 -1.31 10.42 -0.15
CA TYR A 80 0.07 10.05 0.12
C TYR A 80 0.44 10.35 1.56
N TRP A 81 1.38 9.58 2.08
CA TRP A 81 1.95 9.76 3.39
C TRP A 81 3.47 9.84 3.27
N ALA A 82 4.09 10.72 4.05
CA ALA A 82 5.55 10.85 4.09
C ALA A 82 6.02 10.98 5.54
N PHE A 83 7.15 10.34 5.85
CA PHE A 83 7.75 10.27 7.20
C PHE A 83 9.17 9.72 7.12
N LYS A 84 9.90 9.68 8.24
CA LYS A 84 11.08 8.80 8.35
C LYS A 84 10.65 7.38 8.68
N SER A 85 11.03 6.41 7.86
CA SER A 85 10.57 5.02 7.99
C SER A 85 11.19 4.32 9.20
N PRO A 86 10.40 3.65 10.06
CA PRO A 86 10.92 2.80 11.12
C PRO A 86 11.52 1.49 10.60
N GLN A 87 11.09 1.01 9.44
CA GLN A 87 11.60 -0.22 8.81
C GLN A 87 13.01 0.02 8.26
N THR A 88 13.18 1.04 7.41
CA THR A 88 14.43 1.30 6.68
C THR A 88 15.36 2.29 7.37
N GLY A 89 14.84 3.12 8.28
CA GLY A 89 15.59 4.22 8.89
C GLY A 89 15.85 5.42 7.97
N ALA A 90 15.31 5.39 6.75
CA ALA A 90 15.51 6.41 5.71
C ALA A 90 14.18 7.11 5.35
N TRP A 91 14.09 7.66 4.12
CA TRP A 91 12.85 8.20 3.55
C TRP A 91 11.75 7.13 3.54
N GLY A 92 10.61 7.46 4.14
CA GLY A 92 9.38 6.68 4.10
C GLY A 92 8.32 7.44 3.33
N GLU A 93 7.73 6.79 2.35
CA GLU A 93 6.54 7.28 1.65
C GLU A 93 5.56 6.14 1.49
N THR A 94 4.26 6.39 1.47
CA THR A 94 3.29 5.36 1.11
C THR A 94 2.04 5.99 0.53
N ARG A 95 1.33 5.25 -0.31
CA ARG A 95 0.16 5.72 -1.06
C ARG A 95 -0.99 4.78 -0.79
N SER A 96 -2.18 5.36 -0.68
CA SER A 96 -3.43 4.60 -0.75
C SER A 96 -4.37 5.24 -1.76
N GLY A 97 -5.09 4.38 -2.47
CA GLY A 97 -6.32 4.76 -3.18
C GLY A 97 -7.50 4.90 -2.22
N GLY A 98 -8.71 4.64 -2.72
CA GLY A 98 -9.96 4.77 -1.98
C GLY A 98 -10.57 6.15 -2.15
N LYS A 99 -11.19 6.67 -1.08
CA LYS A 99 -11.82 7.99 -1.06
C LYS A 99 -11.20 8.96 -0.04
N PHE A 100 -10.38 8.48 0.89
CA PHE A 100 -9.85 9.30 1.99
C PHE A 100 -9.14 10.57 1.52
N GLY A 101 -8.32 10.51 0.46
CA GLY A 101 -7.64 11.71 -0.06
C GLY A 101 -8.62 12.79 -0.51
N ALA A 102 -9.70 12.41 -1.19
CA ALA A 102 -10.76 13.34 -1.59
C ALA A 102 -11.51 13.89 -0.37
N TRP A 103 -11.83 13.04 0.62
CA TRP A 103 -12.52 13.50 1.83
C TRP A 103 -11.66 14.41 2.72
N LEU A 104 -10.34 14.18 2.78
CA LEU A 104 -9.41 15.10 3.43
C LEU A 104 -9.46 16.47 2.77
N LYS A 105 -9.45 16.51 1.44
CA LYS A 105 -9.59 17.74 0.66
C LYS A 105 -10.93 18.43 0.87
N TYR A 106 -12.02 17.66 0.84
CA TYR A 106 -13.37 18.17 1.11
C TYR A 106 -13.54 18.64 2.56
N SER A 107 -12.74 18.15 3.50
CA SER A 107 -12.71 18.66 4.88
C SER A 107 -11.98 19.99 5.03
N GLY A 108 -11.38 20.52 3.95
CA GLY A 108 -10.78 21.85 3.92
C GLY A 108 -9.25 21.88 3.89
N PHE A 109 -8.56 20.74 3.79
CA PHE A 109 -7.10 20.68 3.91
C PHE A 109 -6.42 20.00 2.71
N ASP A 110 -5.28 20.53 2.26
CA ASP A 110 -4.43 19.85 1.27
C ASP A 110 -3.41 18.91 1.94
N MET A 111 -3.02 19.22 3.18
CA MET A 111 -1.99 18.52 3.92
C MET A 111 -2.25 18.58 5.43
N VAL A 112 -1.92 17.49 6.14
CA VAL A 112 -1.90 17.41 7.60
C VAL A 112 -0.51 16.99 8.04
N VAL A 113 0.17 17.83 8.82
CA VAL A 113 1.53 17.62 9.34
C VAL A 113 1.45 17.38 10.84
N ILE A 114 1.89 16.20 11.28
CA ILE A 114 1.71 15.71 12.65
C ILE A 114 3.06 15.54 13.32
N THR A 115 3.23 16.20 14.46
CA THR A 115 4.43 16.16 15.29
C THR A 115 4.06 15.84 16.74
N GLY A 116 5.08 15.48 17.55
CA GLY A 116 4.88 15.11 18.94
C GLY A 116 4.23 13.74 19.10
N ARG A 117 3.78 13.47 20.33
CA ARG A 117 3.09 12.26 20.79
C ARG A 117 2.06 12.66 21.84
N ALA A 118 0.83 12.18 21.72
CA ALA A 118 -0.21 12.39 22.72
C ALA A 118 0.06 11.53 23.96
N GLN A 119 -0.34 12.00 25.15
CA GLN A 119 -0.17 11.23 26.40
C GLN A 119 -1.06 9.99 26.44
N GLU A 120 -2.21 10.05 25.78
CA GLU A 120 -3.19 8.97 25.68
C GLU A 120 -3.64 8.85 24.22
N PRO A 121 -4.25 7.71 23.80
CA PRO A 121 -4.79 7.56 22.45
C PRO A 121 -5.75 8.69 22.05
N VAL A 122 -5.53 9.29 20.89
CA VAL A 122 -6.38 10.33 20.29
C VAL A 122 -6.70 10.03 18.82
N TYR A 123 -7.72 10.70 18.28
CA TYR A 123 -7.98 10.78 16.85
C TYR A 123 -8.19 12.24 16.44
N LEU A 124 -7.96 12.54 15.15
CA LEU A 124 -8.26 13.85 14.57
C LEU A 124 -9.63 13.81 13.89
N TYR A 125 -10.48 14.78 14.17
CA TYR A 125 -11.74 15.00 13.47
C TYR A 125 -11.64 16.26 12.61
N LEU A 126 -11.85 16.12 11.29
CA LEU A 126 -11.67 17.18 10.30
C LEU A 126 -12.99 17.47 9.58
N GLU A 127 -13.44 18.72 9.64
CA GLU A 127 -14.69 19.17 9.01
C GLU A 127 -14.64 20.69 8.75
N GLY A 128 -15.06 21.13 7.56
CA GLY A 128 -15.24 22.55 7.23
C GLY A 128 -14.02 23.45 7.49
N GLY A 129 -12.81 22.93 7.26
CA GLY A 129 -11.55 23.61 7.51
C GLY A 129 -11.14 23.72 8.97
N ARG A 130 -11.80 22.97 9.86
CA ARG A 130 -11.49 22.89 11.30
C ARG A 130 -10.98 21.50 11.65
N ALA A 131 -10.20 21.44 12.72
CA ALA A 131 -9.63 20.21 13.23
C ALA A 131 -9.78 20.14 14.74
N GLU A 132 -10.23 18.99 15.24
CA GLU A 132 -10.34 18.70 16.67
C GLU A 132 -9.50 17.47 17.02
N ILE A 133 -8.77 17.56 18.12
CA ILE A 133 -8.09 16.39 18.72
C ILE A 133 -9.06 15.81 19.75
N ARG A 134 -9.55 14.59 19.50
CA ARG A 134 -10.54 13.90 20.34
C ARG A 134 -9.95 12.64 20.95
N SER A 135 -10.47 12.21 22.10
CA SER A 135 -10.02 10.98 22.77
C SER A 135 -10.31 9.75 21.90
N ALA A 136 -9.34 8.84 21.81
CA ALA A 136 -9.49 7.55 21.13
C ALA A 136 -9.29 6.35 22.07
N LYS A 137 -9.38 6.54 23.40
CA LYS A 137 -9.23 5.45 24.37
C LYS A 137 -10.16 4.27 24.11
N GLY A 138 -11.41 4.55 23.76
CA GLY A 138 -12.41 3.52 23.48
C GLY A 138 -12.17 2.76 22.17
N TYR A 139 -11.29 3.27 21.29
CA TYR A 139 -10.99 2.67 20.00
C TYR A 139 -9.63 1.96 19.96
N TRP A 140 -8.78 2.16 20.98
CA TRP A 140 -7.48 1.51 21.04
C TRP A 140 -7.65 0.01 21.28
N GLY A 141 -6.97 -0.83 20.50
CA GLY A 141 -7.12 -2.27 20.47
C GLY A 141 -8.14 -2.79 19.44
N MET A 142 -9.01 -1.93 18.91
CA MET A 142 -9.95 -2.31 17.85
C MET A 142 -9.22 -2.57 16.54
N THR A 143 -9.72 -3.55 15.78
CA THR A 143 -9.33 -3.77 14.39
C THR A 143 -9.74 -2.58 13.52
N VAL A 144 -9.16 -2.51 12.32
CA VAL A 144 -9.43 -1.44 11.34
C VAL A 144 -10.91 -1.36 10.97
N HIS A 145 -11.58 -2.50 10.77
CA HIS A 145 -12.99 -2.50 10.39
C HIS A 145 -13.86 -2.01 11.56
N GLU A 146 -13.62 -2.50 12.77
CA GLU A 146 -14.35 -2.11 13.99
C GLU A 146 -14.21 -0.61 14.29
N VAL A 147 -12.99 -0.05 14.25
CA VAL A 147 -12.79 1.38 14.55
C VAL A 147 -13.39 2.28 13.48
N THR A 148 -13.37 1.86 12.22
CA THR A 148 -13.98 2.63 11.12
C THR A 148 -15.49 2.72 11.28
N ASP A 149 -16.15 1.61 11.64
CA ASP A 149 -17.59 1.61 11.91
C ASP A 149 -17.93 2.42 13.15
N ALA A 150 -17.21 2.20 14.26
CA ALA A 150 -17.44 2.90 15.52
C ALA A 150 -17.25 4.42 15.37
N LEU A 151 -16.21 4.88 14.70
CA LEU A 151 -15.98 6.32 14.48
C LEU A 151 -17.06 6.97 13.61
N ARG A 152 -17.56 6.27 12.57
CA ARG A 152 -18.65 6.79 11.73
C ARG A 152 -19.96 6.91 12.50
N GLU A 153 -20.24 5.95 13.38
CA GLU A 153 -21.41 5.95 14.23
C GLU A 153 -21.32 7.06 15.29
N ASP A 154 -20.25 7.06 16.08
CA ASP A 154 -20.08 7.96 17.23
C ASP A 154 -19.94 9.44 16.85
N THR A 155 -19.35 9.73 15.68
CA THR A 155 -19.27 11.10 15.17
C THR A 155 -20.55 11.58 14.49
N GLY A 156 -21.50 10.69 14.22
CA GLY A 156 -22.70 10.97 13.41
C GLY A 156 -22.42 11.22 11.92
N ALA A 157 -21.15 11.27 11.51
CA ALA A 157 -20.71 11.54 10.14
C ALA A 157 -20.63 10.24 9.33
N ARG A 158 -21.79 9.65 9.02
CA ARG A 158 -21.89 8.33 8.35
C ARG A 158 -21.12 8.25 7.03
N ASP A 159 -21.02 9.36 6.29
CA ASP A 159 -20.32 9.42 5.01
C ASP A 159 -18.82 9.75 5.12
N ALA A 160 -18.31 10.03 6.33
CA ALA A 160 -16.91 10.35 6.57
C ALA A 160 -15.98 9.25 6.04
N SER A 161 -14.75 9.63 5.70
CA SER A 161 -13.68 8.68 5.42
C SER A 161 -12.68 8.67 6.56
N VAL A 162 -12.18 7.49 6.91
CA VAL A 162 -11.34 7.27 8.09
C VAL A 162 -9.99 6.75 7.64
N ALA A 163 -8.89 7.38 8.03
CA ALA A 163 -7.55 6.78 7.97
C ALA A 163 -7.16 6.34 9.38
N THR A 164 -6.87 5.06 9.58
CA THR A 164 -6.71 4.46 10.92
C THR A 164 -5.60 3.41 10.93
N ILE A 165 -5.20 3.01 12.12
CA ILE A 165 -4.31 1.87 12.36
C ILE A 165 -5.06 0.74 13.06
N GLY A 166 -4.69 -0.50 12.76
CA GLY A 166 -5.09 -1.65 13.57
C GLY A 166 -4.09 -1.96 14.67
N PRO A 167 -4.26 -3.10 15.37
CA PRO A 167 -3.32 -3.60 16.39
C PRO A 167 -1.85 -3.59 15.97
N GLY A 168 -1.52 -3.86 14.70
CA GLY A 168 -0.15 -3.83 14.21
C GLY A 168 0.50 -2.45 14.32
N GLY A 169 -0.25 -1.38 14.04
CA GLY A 169 0.23 -0.01 14.21
C GLY A 169 0.36 0.39 15.67
N GLU A 170 -0.62 0.02 16.50
CA GLU A 170 -0.61 0.28 17.95
C GLU A 170 0.57 -0.40 18.64
N ASN A 171 0.89 -1.63 18.24
CA ASN A 171 2.03 -2.39 18.73
C ASN A 171 3.32 -2.08 17.98
N LEU A 172 3.36 -1.06 17.12
CA LEU A 172 4.58 -0.60 16.45
C LEU A 172 5.27 -1.67 15.57
N VAL A 173 4.52 -2.58 14.95
CA VAL A 173 5.07 -3.52 13.96
C VAL A 173 5.75 -2.72 12.84
N ARG A 174 7.01 -3.02 12.51
CA ARG A 174 7.84 -2.16 11.64
C ARG A 174 7.27 -1.96 10.24
N PHE A 175 6.45 -2.89 9.79
CA PHE A 175 5.72 -2.87 8.52
C PHE A 175 4.21 -2.71 8.71
N ALA A 176 3.79 -2.04 9.79
CA ALA A 176 2.38 -1.66 9.97
C ALA A 176 1.95 -0.60 8.94
N ALA A 177 0.74 -0.79 8.42
CA ALA A 177 0.08 0.04 7.44
C ALA A 177 -0.80 1.11 8.08
N ILE A 178 -1.02 2.22 7.37
CA ILE A 178 -2.17 3.09 7.61
C ILE A 178 -3.28 2.62 6.69
N MET A 179 -4.44 2.29 7.24
CA MET A 179 -5.58 1.76 6.51
C MET A 179 -6.65 2.85 6.33
N ASN A 180 -7.11 3.02 5.10
CA ASN A 180 -8.19 3.94 4.77
C ASN A 180 -9.51 3.16 4.61
N ASP A 181 -10.49 3.63 5.35
CA ASP A 181 -11.79 3.01 5.57
C ASP A 181 -11.63 1.59 6.09
N TYR A 182 -11.74 0.57 5.24
CA TYR A 182 -11.69 -0.84 5.66
C TYR A 182 -10.41 -1.51 5.14
N ASP A 183 -10.14 -1.40 3.84
CA ASP A 183 -9.23 -2.32 3.14
C ASP A 183 -8.21 -1.60 2.24
N ARG A 184 -8.21 -0.26 2.20
CA ARG A 184 -7.29 0.51 1.34
C ARG A 184 -6.01 0.83 2.10
N ALA A 185 -4.94 0.14 1.78
CA ALA A 185 -3.68 0.26 2.52
C ALA A 185 -2.76 1.34 1.95
N ALA A 186 -2.28 2.21 2.82
CA ALA A 186 -0.98 2.85 2.68
C ALA A 186 0.05 1.95 3.39
N GLY A 187 0.39 0.84 2.73
CA GLY A 187 0.98 -0.34 3.39
C GLY A 187 2.43 -0.22 3.82
N ARG A 188 3.32 -0.01 2.85
CA ARG A 188 4.75 -0.28 3.03
C ARG A 188 5.49 0.81 3.83
N THR A 189 6.69 0.49 4.32
CA THR A 189 7.62 1.36 5.07
C THR A 189 7.22 1.75 6.50
N GLY A 190 6.13 1.20 7.04
CA GLY A 190 5.83 1.31 8.48
C GLY A 190 5.13 2.60 8.90
N GLY A 191 4.31 3.19 8.02
CA GLY A 191 3.56 4.41 8.36
C GLY A 191 2.59 4.21 9.53
N GLY A 192 2.01 3.01 9.65
CA GLY A 192 1.12 2.65 10.76
C GLY A 192 1.84 2.65 12.10
N ALA A 193 3.11 2.21 12.14
CA ALA A 193 3.91 2.25 13.36
C ALA A 193 4.31 3.67 13.73
N VAL A 194 4.58 4.54 12.75
CA VAL A 194 4.81 5.98 13.04
C VAL A 194 3.55 6.59 13.64
N MET A 195 2.39 6.33 13.06
CA MET A 195 1.10 6.82 13.55
C MET A 195 0.79 6.30 14.97
N GLY A 196 0.97 5.00 15.22
CA GLY A 196 0.82 4.38 16.54
C GLY A 196 1.81 4.90 17.58
N SER A 197 3.08 5.15 17.19
CA SER A 197 4.10 5.72 18.09
C SER A 197 3.75 7.11 18.60
N LYS A 198 2.78 7.77 17.98
CA LYS A 198 2.29 9.09 18.37
C LYS A 198 1.02 9.04 19.22
N ASN A 199 0.53 7.84 19.53
CA ASN A 199 -0.79 7.58 20.14
C ASN A 199 -1.93 8.17 19.29
N LEU A 200 -1.75 8.22 17.96
CA LEU A 200 -2.79 8.66 17.04
C LEU A 200 -3.48 7.43 16.44
N LYS A 201 -4.73 7.17 16.83
CA LYS A 201 -5.50 6.03 16.34
C LYS A 201 -6.04 6.27 14.93
N ALA A 202 -6.59 7.46 14.67
CA ALA A 202 -7.25 7.74 13.40
C ALA A 202 -7.25 9.22 13.01
N ILE A 203 -7.53 9.48 11.74
CA ILE A 203 -7.95 10.76 11.18
C ILE A 203 -9.30 10.53 10.50
N VAL A 204 -10.34 11.21 10.96
CA VAL A 204 -11.69 11.19 10.42
C VAL A 204 -11.90 12.46 9.60
N ALA A 205 -12.12 12.31 8.30
CA ALA A 205 -12.45 13.40 7.41
C ALA A 205 -13.94 13.35 7.06
N ALA A 206 -14.73 14.27 7.61
CA ALA A 206 -16.18 14.34 7.41
C ALA A 206 -16.59 15.01 6.09
N GLY A 207 -15.64 15.65 5.39
CA GLY A 207 -15.88 16.32 4.11
C GLY A 207 -16.66 17.63 4.26
N GLY A 208 -17.38 18.03 3.21
CA GLY A 208 -18.34 19.14 3.24
C GLY A 208 -18.09 20.28 2.24
N GLU A 209 -16.89 20.39 1.66
CA GLU A 209 -16.55 21.46 0.72
C GLU A 209 -16.16 20.93 -0.67
N GLY A 210 -16.51 21.66 -1.73
CA GLY A 210 -16.06 21.37 -3.09
C GLY A 210 -14.61 21.82 -3.36
N ILE A 211 -14.08 21.41 -4.51
CA ILE A 211 -12.79 21.86 -5.05
C ILE A 211 -13.05 22.80 -6.22
N GLU A 212 -12.54 24.03 -6.12
CA GLU A 212 -12.60 24.99 -7.21
C GLU A 212 -11.51 24.69 -8.24
N VAL A 213 -11.88 24.66 -9.51
CA VAL A 213 -10.96 24.54 -10.65
C VAL A 213 -10.97 25.84 -11.43
N TYR A 214 -9.85 26.17 -12.09
CA TYR A 214 -9.66 27.46 -12.76
C TYR A 214 -10.63 27.68 -13.93
N ASP A 215 -10.78 26.65 -14.77
CA ASP A 215 -11.66 26.63 -15.94
C ASP A 215 -12.55 25.39 -15.87
N PRO A 216 -13.78 25.49 -15.32
CA PRO A 216 -14.66 24.34 -15.14
C PRO A 216 -15.04 23.63 -16.45
N GLU A 217 -15.31 24.38 -17.52
CA GLU A 217 -15.71 23.80 -18.82
C GLU A 217 -14.52 23.09 -19.48
N GLY A 218 -13.37 23.75 -19.54
CA GLY A 218 -12.15 23.16 -20.08
C GLY A 218 -11.68 21.95 -19.26
N PHE A 219 -11.78 22.02 -17.93
CA PHE A 219 -11.43 20.90 -17.06
C PHE A 219 -12.33 19.70 -17.26
N LEU A 220 -13.65 19.91 -17.39
CA LEU A 220 -14.59 18.83 -17.67
C LEU A 220 -14.29 18.17 -19.02
N ALA A 221 -14.04 18.97 -20.07
CA ALA A 221 -13.67 18.44 -21.39
C ALA A 221 -12.41 17.57 -21.32
N ALA A 222 -11.36 18.05 -20.65
CA ALA A 222 -10.12 17.31 -20.47
C ALA A 222 -10.30 16.03 -19.63
N ALA A 223 -11.14 16.08 -18.59
CA ALA A 223 -11.43 14.90 -17.76
C ALA A 223 -12.17 13.82 -18.56
N LEU A 224 -13.13 14.20 -19.41
CA LEU A 224 -13.85 13.28 -20.29
C LEU A 224 -12.95 12.69 -21.37
N GLU A 225 -12.04 13.49 -21.94
CA GLU A 225 -11.02 13.01 -22.87
C GLU A 225 -10.11 11.97 -22.19
N ALA A 226 -9.59 12.28 -20.99
CA ALA A 226 -8.76 11.36 -20.23
C ALA A 226 -9.50 10.07 -19.85
N GLN A 227 -10.78 10.18 -19.48
CA GLN A 227 -11.63 9.02 -19.23
C GLN A 227 -11.77 8.16 -20.48
N SER A 228 -12.07 8.76 -21.63
CA SER A 228 -12.20 8.03 -22.90
C SER A 228 -10.89 7.33 -23.27
N ALA A 229 -9.75 7.99 -23.09
CA ALA A 229 -8.44 7.38 -23.31
C ALA A 229 -8.22 6.15 -22.40
N ILE A 230 -8.52 6.27 -21.10
CA ILE A 230 -8.38 5.17 -20.13
C ILE A 230 -9.29 3.99 -20.49
N GLU A 231 -10.57 4.24 -20.78
CA GLU A 231 -11.54 3.19 -21.10
C GLU A 231 -11.25 2.54 -22.46
N SER A 232 -10.74 3.32 -23.41
CA SER A 232 -10.35 2.82 -24.72
C SER A 232 -9.10 1.94 -24.66
N ASP A 233 -8.26 2.07 -23.64
CA ASP A 233 -7.08 1.23 -23.44
C ASP A 233 -7.45 -0.18 -22.94
N PRO A 234 -7.19 -1.23 -23.72
CA PRO A 234 -7.48 -2.61 -23.35
C PRO A 234 -6.68 -3.14 -22.14
N GLY A 235 -5.49 -2.60 -21.86
CA GLY A 235 -4.75 -2.95 -20.64
C GLY A 235 -5.50 -2.48 -19.38
N ASN A 236 -6.01 -1.25 -19.42
CA ASN A 236 -6.88 -0.70 -18.38
C ASN A 236 -8.22 -1.44 -18.28
N ARG A 237 -8.80 -1.90 -19.41
CA ARG A 237 -10.00 -2.77 -19.37
C ARG A 237 -9.71 -4.09 -18.68
N ALA A 238 -8.63 -4.77 -19.05
CA ALA A 238 -8.20 -6.02 -18.40
C ALA A 238 -7.92 -5.79 -16.91
N MET A 239 -7.32 -4.66 -16.53
CA MET A 239 -7.12 -4.29 -15.12
C MET A 239 -8.43 -4.03 -14.39
N GLY A 240 -9.44 -3.49 -15.07
CA GLY A 240 -10.80 -3.42 -14.54
C GLY A 240 -11.39 -4.81 -14.34
N GLU A 241 -11.32 -5.68 -15.35
CA GLU A 241 -11.93 -7.01 -15.39
C GLU A 241 -11.29 -7.99 -14.41
N HIS A 242 -9.96 -8.07 -14.37
CA HIS A 242 -9.21 -9.07 -13.59
C HIS A 242 -8.43 -8.52 -12.41
N GLY A 243 -8.19 -7.21 -12.37
CA GLY A 243 -7.51 -6.56 -11.25
C GLY A 243 -6.03 -6.89 -11.32
N THR A 244 -5.29 -6.52 -10.29
CA THR A 244 -3.84 -6.75 -10.31
C THR A 244 -3.50 -8.24 -10.35
N ILE A 245 -4.28 -9.08 -9.64
CA ILE A 245 -4.14 -10.55 -9.61
C ILE A 245 -4.23 -11.20 -11.00
N GLY A 246 -4.78 -10.52 -12.00
CA GLY A 246 -4.79 -10.97 -13.39
C GLY A 246 -3.40 -11.30 -13.96
N GLY A 247 -2.35 -10.66 -13.46
CA GLY A 247 -0.96 -10.90 -13.89
C GLY A 247 -0.31 -12.17 -13.35
N LEU A 248 -0.91 -12.84 -12.34
CA LEU A 248 -0.27 -13.90 -11.57
C LEU A 248 0.20 -15.08 -12.44
N LEU A 249 -0.68 -15.62 -13.29
CA LEU A 249 -0.34 -16.77 -14.14
C LEU A 249 0.65 -16.40 -15.25
N SER A 250 0.60 -15.17 -15.76
CA SER A 250 1.56 -14.70 -16.74
C SER A 250 2.97 -14.59 -16.16
N LEU A 251 3.09 -14.08 -14.92
CA LEU A 251 4.38 -14.01 -14.21
C LEU A 251 4.87 -15.41 -13.84
N ASN A 252 3.99 -16.32 -13.43
CA ASN A 252 4.34 -17.71 -13.18
C ASN A 252 4.90 -18.39 -14.45
N ALA A 253 4.21 -18.25 -15.58
CA ALA A 253 4.63 -18.83 -16.86
C ALA A 253 5.97 -18.26 -17.36
N ALA A 254 6.25 -16.99 -17.05
CA ALA A 254 7.53 -16.36 -17.35
C ALA A 254 8.68 -16.85 -16.45
N GLY A 255 8.38 -17.53 -15.34
CA GLY A 255 9.36 -17.86 -14.31
C GLY A 255 9.71 -16.68 -13.41
N ALA A 256 8.78 -15.73 -13.25
CA ALA A 256 8.95 -14.47 -12.52
C ALA A 256 8.01 -14.35 -11.30
N LEU A 257 7.43 -15.45 -10.80
CA LEU A 257 6.59 -15.49 -9.59
C LEU A 257 7.41 -15.97 -8.38
N PRO A 258 7.91 -15.07 -7.51
CA PRO A 258 8.67 -15.43 -6.32
C PRO A 258 8.03 -16.54 -5.48
N THR A 259 8.74 -17.65 -5.31
CA THR A 259 8.25 -18.84 -4.60
C THR A 259 9.33 -19.37 -3.67
N ALA A 260 8.94 -19.81 -2.47
CA ALA A 260 9.83 -20.37 -1.44
C ALA A 260 11.00 -19.43 -1.09
N ASN A 261 10.69 -18.24 -0.55
CA ASN A 261 11.67 -17.19 -0.24
C ASN A 261 12.60 -16.78 -1.41
N PHE A 262 12.05 -16.61 -2.62
CA PHE A 262 12.81 -16.38 -3.87
C PHE A 262 13.74 -17.54 -4.27
N GLY A 263 13.51 -18.75 -3.74
CA GLY A 263 14.25 -19.95 -4.14
C GLY A 263 14.00 -20.34 -5.60
N THR A 264 12.80 -20.07 -6.12
CA THR A 264 12.43 -20.24 -7.53
C THR A 264 11.41 -19.17 -7.96
N GLY A 265 11.26 -18.96 -9.26
CA GLY A 265 10.28 -18.03 -9.85
C GLY A 265 9.03 -18.72 -10.41
N TYR A 266 8.77 -19.97 -10.00
CA TYR A 266 7.68 -20.80 -10.51
C TYR A 266 7.00 -21.58 -9.37
N PHE A 267 5.67 -21.55 -9.38
CA PHE A 267 4.82 -22.30 -8.46
C PHE A 267 3.81 -23.16 -9.24
N GLU A 268 3.86 -24.48 -9.02
CA GLU A 268 2.95 -25.42 -9.67
C GLU A 268 1.48 -25.17 -9.27
N GLY A 269 1.24 -24.78 -8.01
CA GLY A 269 -0.08 -24.48 -7.46
C GLY A 269 -0.68 -23.13 -7.87
N ALA A 270 0.00 -22.32 -8.70
CA ALA A 270 -0.41 -20.95 -9.02
C ALA A 270 -1.84 -20.84 -9.58
N TYR A 271 -2.30 -21.83 -10.34
CA TYR A 271 -3.65 -21.87 -10.91
C TYR A 271 -4.77 -21.97 -9.86
N LYS A 272 -4.46 -22.46 -8.65
CA LYS A 272 -5.44 -22.52 -7.55
C LYS A 272 -5.60 -21.18 -6.83
N ILE A 273 -4.62 -20.29 -6.96
CA ILE A 273 -4.61 -18.95 -6.37
C ILE A 273 -4.68 -17.84 -7.43
N SER A 274 -5.13 -18.15 -8.65
CA SER A 274 -5.20 -17.19 -9.75
C SER A 274 -6.44 -16.29 -9.68
N HIS A 275 -6.50 -15.30 -10.58
CA HIS A 275 -7.70 -14.47 -10.74
C HIS A 275 -8.92 -15.30 -11.15
N GLU A 276 -8.77 -16.32 -12.00
CA GLU A 276 -9.88 -17.19 -12.39
C GLU A 276 -10.43 -17.99 -11.20
N ALA A 277 -9.56 -18.44 -10.30
CA ALA A 277 -9.98 -19.13 -9.08
C ALA A 277 -10.73 -18.17 -8.13
N LEU A 278 -10.24 -16.93 -7.98
CA LEU A 278 -10.88 -15.89 -7.19
C LEU A 278 -12.27 -15.53 -7.75
N GLU A 279 -12.34 -15.22 -9.04
CA GLU A 279 -13.53 -14.72 -9.74
C GLU A 279 -14.65 -15.76 -9.78
N ARG A 280 -14.31 -17.04 -10.01
CA ARG A 280 -15.32 -18.11 -10.13
C ARG A 280 -15.95 -18.50 -8.79
N ASN A 281 -15.18 -18.44 -7.71
CA ASN A 281 -15.56 -19.09 -6.46
C ASN A 281 -15.84 -18.12 -5.30
N TYR A 282 -15.20 -16.95 -5.29
CA TYR A 282 -15.15 -16.09 -4.09
C TYR A 282 -15.49 -14.63 -4.34
N MET A 283 -15.37 -14.14 -5.58
CA MET A 283 -15.62 -12.72 -5.90
C MET A 283 -17.12 -12.41 -5.95
N ILE A 284 -17.51 -11.36 -5.24
CA ILE A 284 -18.87 -10.82 -5.23
C ILE A 284 -19.02 -9.75 -6.33
N LYS A 285 -18.07 -8.80 -6.37
CA LYS A 285 -18.12 -7.64 -7.27
C LYS A 285 -16.76 -6.95 -7.35
N ARG A 286 -16.71 -5.98 -8.27
CA ARG A 286 -15.61 -5.02 -8.40
C ARG A 286 -15.90 -3.74 -7.63
N ARG A 287 -14.85 -3.03 -7.21
CA ARG A 287 -14.94 -1.69 -6.61
C ARG A 287 -13.90 -0.74 -7.20
N ALA A 288 -14.27 0.54 -7.26
CA ALA A 288 -13.43 1.62 -7.74
C ALA A 288 -13.08 2.62 -6.63
N CYS A 289 -11.89 3.20 -6.72
CA CYS A 289 -11.53 4.39 -5.95
C CYS A 289 -12.36 5.59 -6.40
N HIS A 290 -12.33 6.69 -5.63
CA HIS A 290 -13.03 7.91 -6.01
C HIS A 290 -12.61 8.41 -7.40
N SER A 291 -13.62 8.74 -8.23
CA SER A 291 -13.52 9.14 -9.64
C SER A 291 -12.76 8.17 -10.55
N CYS A 292 -12.57 6.90 -10.17
CA CYS A 292 -11.86 5.92 -10.98
C CYS A 292 -12.81 5.15 -11.90
N VAL A 293 -12.48 5.07 -13.19
CA VAL A 293 -13.28 4.35 -14.21
C VAL A 293 -12.82 2.91 -14.46
N ILE A 294 -11.70 2.50 -13.85
CA ILE A 294 -11.13 1.15 -14.01
C ILE A 294 -11.82 0.14 -13.08
N GLY A 295 -11.90 0.44 -11.77
CA GLY A 295 -12.52 -0.48 -10.80
C GLY A 295 -11.75 -1.81 -10.63
N CYS A 296 -10.45 -1.72 -10.38
CA CYS A 296 -9.54 -2.87 -10.26
C CYS A 296 -9.67 -3.67 -8.96
N SER A 297 -10.40 -3.17 -7.97
CA SER A 297 -10.47 -3.83 -6.66
C SER A 297 -11.40 -5.02 -6.69
N ARG A 298 -10.97 -6.13 -6.09
CA ARG A 298 -11.78 -7.34 -5.92
C ARG A 298 -12.51 -7.23 -4.59
N TYR A 299 -13.80 -7.56 -4.54
CA TYR A 299 -14.56 -7.67 -3.30
C TYR A 299 -14.97 -9.12 -3.14
N SER A 300 -14.38 -9.83 -2.20
CA SER A 300 -14.50 -11.29 -2.07
C SER A 300 -14.67 -11.73 -0.62
N TYR A 301 -15.04 -13.00 -0.44
CA TYR A 301 -15.20 -13.62 0.87
C TYR A 301 -15.12 -15.15 0.78
N VAL A 302 -14.86 -15.78 1.92
CA VAL A 302 -14.99 -17.23 2.11
C VAL A 302 -16.22 -17.48 2.97
N ALA A 303 -17.22 -18.18 2.42
CA ALA A 303 -18.54 -18.27 3.04
C ALA A 303 -18.59 -19.16 4.30
N ALA A 304 -17.79 -20.22 4.37
CA ALA A 304 -17.79 -21.20 5.45
C ALA A 304 -16.45 -21.94 5.54
N GLY A 305 -16.28 -22.75 6.57
CA GLY A 305 -15.05 -23.51 6.80
C GLY A 305 -14.05 -22.78 7.70
N PRO A 306 -12.86 -23.37 7.93
CA PRO A 306 -11.86 -22.84 8.88
C PRO A 306 -11.30 -21.48 8.46
N TYR A 307 -11.36 -21.14 7.18
CA TYR A 307 -10.82 -19.90 6.62
C TYR A 307 -11.91 -18.86 6.28
N ALA A 308 -13.12 -19.02 6.81
CA ALA A 308 -14.23 -18.11 6.54
C ALA A 308 -13.87 -16.65 6.83
N THR A 309 -14.36 -15.73 6.00
CA THR A 309 -14.18 -14.28 6.16
C THR A 309 -15.48 -13.55 5.86
N PRO A 310 -15.70 -12.37 6.46
CA PRO A 310 -16.71 -11.47 5.92
C PRO A 310 -16.26 -10.92 4.54
N PRO A 311 -17.19 -10.36 3.75
CA PRO A 311 -16.85 -9.61 2.54
C PRO A 311 -15.88 -8.45 2.80
N SER A 312 -14.78 -8.41 2.05
CA SER A 312 -13.75 -7.36 2.11
C SER A 312 -13.09 -7.14 0.75
N GLU A 313 -12.34 -6.05 0.59
CA GLU A 313 -11.56 -5.81 -0.63
C GLU A 313 -10.22 -6.57 -0.63
N GLY A 314 -9.78 -6.97 -1.83
CA GLY A 314 -8.61 -7.80 -2.08
C GLY A 314 -8.98 -9.27 -2.37
N PRO A 315 -7.98 -10.16 -2.45
CA PRO A 315 -6.56 -9.85 -2.45
C PRO A 315 -6.10 -9.17 -3.76
N GLU A 316 -5.09 -8.33 -3.66
CA GLU A 316 -4.32 -7.82 -4.81
C GLU A 316 -3.21 -8.83 -5.18
N TYR A 317 -2.60 -8.69 -6.37
CA TYR A 317 -1.50 -9.54 -6.85
C TYR A 317 -0.40 -9.76 -5.81
N GLU A 318 0.15 -8.66 -5.28
CA GLU A 318 1.23 -8.68 -4.30
C GLU A 318 0.84 -9.47 -3.04
N THR A 319 -0.39 -9.31 -2.56
CA THR A 319 -0.89 -10.06 -1.42
C THR A 319 -0.97 -11.55 -1.73
N THR A 320 -1.52 -11.89 -2.90
CA THR A 320 -1.69 -13.28 -3.35
C THR A 320 -0.36 -14.01 -3.56
N ASP A 321 0.62 -13.36 -4.17
CA ASP A 321 1.94 -13.96 -4.35
C ASP A 321 2.65 -14.09 -2.99
N MET A 322 2.85 -12.97 -2.29
CA MET A 322 3.63 -12.92 -1.05
C MET A 322 3.03 -13.77 0.09
N ASN A 323 1.75 -14.11 0.04
CA ASN A 323 1.09 -14.92 1.06
C ASN A 323 0.44 -16.20 0.52
N GLY A 324 0.71 -16.55 -0.74
CA GLY A 324 0.29 -17.78 -1.39
C GLY A 324 1.50 -18.51 -1.93
N ALA A 325 1.99 -18.14 -3.11
CA ALA A 325 3.14 -18.81 -3.74
C ALA A 325 4.44 -18.67 -2.93
N MET A 326 4.67 -17.51 -2.32
CA MET A 326 5.86 -17.24 -1.51
C MET A 326 6.07 -18.23 -0.34
N PRO A 327 5.05 -18.54 0.49
CA PRO A 327 5.08 -19.63 1.47
C PRO A 327 4.65 -21.01 0.93
N MET A 328 4.46 -21.13 -0.40
CA MET A 328 3.98 -22.33 -1.10
C MET A 328 2.58 -22.82 -0.72
N ILE A 329 1.71 -21.91 -0.28
CA ILE A 329 0.30 -22.18 0.03
C ILE A 329 -0.53 -22.06 -1.25
N ASP A 330 -1.13 -23.16 -1.70
CA ASP A 330 -1.92 -23.22 -2.93
C ASP A 330 -3.45 -23.14 -2.71
N ASN A 331 -3.87 -22.50 -1.61
CA ASN A 331 -5.26 -22.38 -1.21
C ASN A 331 -5.75 -20.92 -1.21
N MET A 332 -6.64 -20.58 -2.14
CA MET A 332 -7.22 -19.23 -2.25
C MET A 332 -8.00 -18.80 -1.00
N GLU A 333 -8.64 -19.72 -0.27
CA GLU A 333 -9.35 -19.36 0.96
C GLU A 333 -8.40 -18.86 2.04
N VAL A 334 -7.21 -19.49 2.13
CA VAL A 334 -6.14 -19.05 3.04
C VAL A 334 -5.63 -17.68 2.62
N VAL A 335 -5.41 -17.44 1.32
CA VAL A 335 -4.97 -16.13 0.81
C VAL A 335 -6.01 -15.04 1.15
N ILE A 336 -7.30 -15.30 0.95
CA ILE A 336 -8.38 -14.36 1.31
C ILE A 336 -8.39 -14.12 2.83
N ARG A 337 -8.21 -15.16 3.65
CA ARG A 337 -8.13 -15.05 5.11
C ARG A 337 -6.94 -14.22 5.57
N VAL A 338 -5.76 -14.43 4.98
CA VAL A 338 -4.55 -13.64 5.25
C VAL A 338 -4.77 -12.18 4.89
N ASN A 339 -5.33 -11.89 3.70
CA ASN A 339 -5.66 -10.53 3.28
C ASN A 339 -6.60 -9.84 4.28
N TRP A 340 -7.66 -10.52 4.70
CA TRP A 340 -8.61 -9.99 5.67
C TRP A 340 -7.98 -9.68 7.02
N LEU A 341 -7.11 -10.57 7.53
CA LEU A 341 -6.36 -10.37 8.77
C LEU A 341 -5.36 -9.21 8.65
N ALA A 342 -4.60 -9.15 7.56
CA ALA A 342 -3.64 -8.08 7.33
C ALA A 342 -4.33 -6.71 7.25
N ASN A 343 -5.49 -6.62 6.59
CA ASN A 343 -6.29 -5.40 6.56
C ASN A 343 -6.77 -5.02 7.97
N ASN A 344 -7.32 -5.97 8.74
CA ASN A 344 -7.85 -5.70 10.08
C ASN A 344 -6.79 -5.37 11.13
N TYR A 345 -5.62 -6.00 11.03
CA TYR A 345 -4.48 -5.70 11.88
C TYR A 345 -3.67 -4.49 11.41
N GLY A 346 -3.87 -4.04 10.17
CA GLY A 346 -3.13 -2.94 9.57
C GLY A 346 -1.68 -3.30 9.31
N LEU A 347 -1.44 -4.32 8.48
CA LEU A 347 -0.12 -4.84 8.13
C LEU A 347 0.14 -4.77 6.62
N ASP A 348 1.38 -4.46 6.23
CA ASP A 348 1.86 -4.61 4.86
C ASP A 348 1.94 -6.10 4.48
N THR A 349 1.11 -6.54 3.54
CA THR A 349 1.03 -7.93 3.10
C THR A 349 2.32 -8.42 2.43
N ILE A 350 3.10 -7.51 1.83
CA ILE A 350 4.37 -7.86 1.19
C ILE A 350 5.42 -8.19 2.24
N SER A 351 5.70 -7.25 3.13
CA SER A 351 6.70 -7.45 4.19
C SER A 351 6.28 -8.58 5.14
N LEU A 352 4.98 -8.74 5.41
CA LEU A 352 4.42 -9.83 6.21
C LEU A 352 4.78 -11.18 5.61
N GLY A 353 4.40 -11.42 4.36
CA GLY A 353 4.55 -12.72 3.74
C GLY A 353 6.00 -13.09 3.45
N HIS A 354 6.81 -12.09 3.09
CA HIS A 354 8.24 -12.25 2.95
C HIS A 354 8.92 -12.58 4.29
N THR A 355 8.53 -11.91 5.38
CA THR A 355 9.13 -12.14 6.70
C THR A 355 8.82 -13.54 7.24
N ILE A 356 7.58 -14.00 7.07
CA ILE A 356 7.21 -15.37 7.47
C ILE A 356 7.92 -16.40 6.58
N SER A 357 7.96 -16.19 5.27
CA SER A 357 8.64 -17.10 4.33
C SER A 357 10.15 -17.23 4.61
N TRP A 358 10.83 -16.12 4.96
CA TRP A 358 12.22 -16.15 5.41
C TRP A 358 12.39 -17.02 6.68
N ALA A 359 11.50 -16.87 7.66
CA ALA A 359 11.56 -17.64 8.89
C ALA A 359 11.34 -19.14 8.63
N ILE A 360 10.41 -19.50 7.74
CA ILE A 360 10.19 -20.89 7.31
C ILE A 360 11.47 -21.45 6.66
N GLU A 361 12.08 -20.74 5.71
CA GLU A 361 13.30 -21.23 5.05
C GLU A 361 14.45 -21.39 6.05
N ALA A 362 14.66 -20.40 6.92
CA ALA A 362 15.69 -20.43 7.94
C ALA A 362 15.51 -21.63 8.89
N TYR A 363 14.27 -21.95 9.26
CA TYR A 363 13.96 -23.08 10.12
C TYR A 363 14.20 -24.41 9.40
N GLN A 364 13.73 -24.54 8.16
CA GLN A 364 13.92 -25.77 7.37
C GLN A 364 15.39 -26.06 7.04
N LYS A 365 16.23 -25.03 6.94
CA LYS A 365 17.69 -25.16 6.82
C LYS A 365 18.39 -25.40 8.16
N GLY A 366 17.67 -25.44 9.28
CA GLY A 366 18.22 -25.61 10.63
C GLY A 366 19.02 -24.41 11.15
N LEU A 367 18.88 -23.24 10.52
CA LEU A 367 19.57 -22.01 10.92
C LEU A 367 18.88 -21.33 12.11
N ILE A 368 17.55 -21.45 12.21
CA ILE A 368 16.79 -21.20 13.43
C ILE A 368 16.16 -22.51 13.91
N THR A 369 15.95 -22.61 15.21
CA THR A 369 15.56 -23.85 15.89
C THR A 369 14.19 -23.73 16.53
N LYS A 370 13.63 -24.87 16.97
CA LYS A 370 12.37 -24.92 17.73
C LYS A 370 12.42 -24.09 19.02
N GLN A 371 13.61 -23.86 19.57
CA GLN A 371 13.79 -22.97 20.72
C GLN A 371 13.65 -21.50 20.32
N ASP A 372 14.22 -21.09 19.19
CA ASP A 372 14.12 -19.72 18.68
C ASP A 372 12.67 -19.33 18.36
N THR A 373 11.88 -20.29 17.87
CA THR A 373 10.47 -20.10 17.49
C THR A 373 9.48 -20.26 18.64
N GLY A 374 9.96 -20.46 19.87
CA GLY A 374 9.09 -20.67 21.04
C GLY A 374 8.28 -21.97 20.99
N GLY A 375 8.79 -23.00 20.30
CA GLY A 375 8.15 -24.31 20.19
C GLY A 375 7.45 -24.58 18.86
N LEU A 376 7.31 -23.59 17.99
CA LEU A 376 6.66 -23.74 16.68
C LEU A 376 7.56 -24.47 15.68
N GLU A 377 6.98 -25.39 14.92
CA GLU A 377 7.65 -26.00 13.77
C GLU A 377 7.23 -25.25 12.51
N LEU A 378 8.19 -24.71 11.76
CA LEU A 378 7.88 -23.91 10.58
C LEU A 378 8.05 -24.76 9.32
N LYS A 379 6.99 -24.86 8.51
CA LYS A 379 6.95 -25.67 7.29
C LYS A 379 6.37 -24.85 6.15
N TRP A 380 6.85 -25.10 4.93
CA TRP A 380 6.16 -24.66 3.72
C TRP A 380 4.77 -25.30 3.66
N ASP A 381 3.81 -24.60 3.08
CA ASP A 381 2.43 -25.07 2.94
C ASP A 381 1.79 -25.53 4.28
N ASP A 382 1.95 -24.70 5.33
CA ASP A 382 1.29 -24.90 6.62
C ASP A 382 0.41 -23.68 6.97
N PRO A 383 -0.84 -23.63 6.46
CA PRO A 383 -1.75 -22.51 6.68
C PRO A 383 -2.02 -22.19 8.15
N GLU A 384 -2.14 -23.20 9.01
CA GLU A 384 -2.50 -23.00 10.42
C GLU A 384 -1.38 -22.28 11.17
N THR A 385 -0.15 -22.77 11.03
CA THR A 385 1.03 -22.09 11.61
C THR A 385 1.22 -20.70 11.00
N TYR A 386 0.98 -20.55 9.69
CA TYR A 386 1.09 -19.26 9.00
C TYR A 386 0.12 -18.22 9.56
N LEU A 387 -1.16 -18.57 9.71
CA LEU A 387 -2.20 -17.71 10.29
C LEU A 387 -1.91 -17.38 11.76
N GLN A 388 -1.40 -18.36 12.53
CA GLN A 388 -0.97 -18.13 13.91
C GLN A 388 0.16 -17.10 13.99
N LEU A 389 1.14 -17.16 13.10
CA LEU A 389 2.25 -16.20 13.07
C LEU A 389 1.79 -14.77 12.76
N ILE A 390 0.80 -14.59 11.86
CA ILE A 390 0.24 -13.26 11.56
C ILE A 390 -0.34 -12.61 12.82
N ASP A 391 -1.14 -13.36 13.57
CA ASP A 391 -1.74 -12.89 14.82
C ASP A 391 -0.66 -12.63 15.89
N MET A 392 0.35 -13.49 15.99
CA MET A 392 1.49 -13.27 16.89
C MET A 392 2.29 -12.01 16.52
N ILE A 393 2.49 -11.72 15.23
CA ILE A 393 3.17 -10.52 14.74
C ILE A 393 2.38 -9.26 15.10
N ALA A 394 1.07 -9.23 14.78
CA ALA A 394 0.20 -8.09 15.03
C ALA A 394 0.18 -7.68 16.51
N HIS A 395 0.32 -8.65 17.41
CA HIS A 395 0.28 -8.47 18.86
C HIS A 395 1.65 -8.58 19.54
N ARG A 396 2.75 -8.72 18.78
CA ARG A 396 4.11 -8.92 19.30
C ARG A 396 4.21 -9.99 20.40
N ARG A 397 3.66 -11.18 20.14
CA ARG A 397 3.67 -12.31 21.09
C ARG A 397 4.72 -13.35 20.72
N GLY A 398 5.56 -13.72 21.68
CA GLY A 398 6.57 -14.77 21.49
C GLY A 398 7.46 -14.50 20.28
N PHE A 399 7.61 -15.47 19.39
CA PHE A 399 8.38 -15.30 18.15
C PHE A 399 7.82 -14.20 17.23
N GLY A 400 6.54 -13.85 17.35
CA GLY A 400 5.93 -12.74 16.63
C GLY A 400 6.53 -11.38 16.96
N ASP A 401 7.11 -11.18 18.15
CA ASP A 401 7.82 -9.93 18.48
C ASP A 401 9.10 -9.78 17.66
N VAL A 402 9.82 -10.89 17.45
CA VAL A 402 11.02 -10.92 16.59
C VAL A 402 10.63 -10.64 15.13
N LEU A 403 9.59 -11.32 14.63
CA LEU A 403 9.13 -11.16 13.25
C LEU A 403 8.50 -9.78 13.00
N ALA A 404 7.91 -9.13 14.01
CA ALA A 404 7.35 -7.79 13.89
C ALA A 404 8.41 -6.70 13.55
N GLU A 405 9.70 -7.01 13.67
CA GLU A 405 10.78 -6.12 13.23
C GLU A 405 11.05 -6.16 11.71
N GLY A 406 10.47 -7.12 10.98
CA GLY A 406 10.76 -7.39 9.57
C GLY A 406 11.99 -8.28 9.40
N SER A 407 12.04 -9.03 8.29
CA SER A 407 13.04 -10.08 8.04
C SER A 407 14.49 -9.62 8.27
N TYR A 408 14.86 -8.42 7.79
CA TYR A 408 16.20 -7.89 7.93
C TYR A 408 16.63 -7.67 9.38
N ARG A 409 15.75 -7.06 10.20
CA ARG A 409 16.04 -6.78 11.60
C ARG A 409 15.90 -8.03 12.46
N ALA A 410 14.94 -8.89 12.15
CA ALA A 410 14.76 -10.19 12.78
C ALA A 410 16.02 -11.06 12.63
N ALA A 411 16.54 -11.20 11.41
CA ALA A 411 17.75 -11.96 11.12
C ALA A 411 18.96 -11.42 11.91
N LYS A 412 19.14 -10.10 11.91
CA LYS A 412 20.20 -9.42 12.66
C LYS A 412 20.08 -9.56 14.17
N ALA A 413 18.87 -9.45 14.71
CA ALA A 413 18.62 -9.60 16.14
C ALA A 413 18.92 -11.02 16.62
N LEU A 414 18.62 -12.02 15.77
CA LEU A 414 18.96 -13.42 16.05
C LEU A 414 20.43 -13.75 15.78
N GLY A 415 21.13 -12.95 14.98
CA GLY A 415 22.46 -13.27 14.45
C GLY A 415 22.47 -14.52 13.59
N LYS A 416 21.35 -14.80 12.89
CA LYS A 416 21.08 -16.05 12.18
C LYS A 416 20.38 -15.77 10.84
N ALA A 417 20.71 -16.55 9.82
CA ALA A 417 20.03 -16.57 8.52
C ALA A 417 19.95 -15.20 7.80
N GLU A 418 20.92 -14.30 8.02
CA GLU A 418 20.98 -12.99 7.36
C GLU A 418 21.08 -13.12 5.83
N ASP A 419 21.81 -14.12 5.33
CA ASP A 419 22.01 -14.37 3.89
C ASP A 419 20.73 -14.80 3.15
N LEU A 420 19.67 -15.17 3.87
CA LEU A 420 18.37 -15.55 3.29
C LEU A 420 17.42 -14.35 3.13
N VAL A 421 17.81 -13.16 3.61
CA VAL A 421 16.93 -11.99 3.55
C VAL A 421 17.04 -11.31 2.20
N ASN A 422 15.99 -11.38 1.37
CA ASN A 422 15.91 -10.62 0.13
C ASN A 422 15.37 -9.20 0.40
N HIS A 423 16.26 -8.21 0.44
CA HIS A 423 15.88 -6.84 0.79
C HIS A 423 16.77 -5.78 0.11
N VAL A 424 16.28 -4.55 0.06
CA VAL A 424 17.13 -3.36 -0.22
C VAL A 424 16.83 -2.28 0.81
N LYS A 425 17.89 -1.76 1.46
CA LYS A 425 17.80 -0.76 2.55
C LYS A 425 16.94 -1.20 3.74
N GLY A 426 16.81 -2.51 3.95
CA GLY A 426 15.99 -3.09 5.02
C GLY A 426 14.52 -3.30 4.65
N LEU A 427 14.09 -2.94 3.43
CA LEU A 427 12.75 -3.19 2.93
C LEU A 427 12.74 -4.45 2.07
N GLU A 428 11.83 -5.38 2.37
CA GLU A 428 11.63 -6.66 1.68
C GLU A 428 11.36 -6.46 0.17
N LEU A 429 11.82 -7.38 -0.67
CA LEU A 429 11.45 -7.37 -2.09
C LEU A 429 9.94 -7.62 -2.26
N PRO A 430 9.27 -6.95 -3.22
CA PRO A 430 7.89 -7.27 -3.60
C PRO A 430 7.82 -8.44 -4.60
N ALA A 431 6.60 -8.79 -5.04
CA ALA A 431 6.21 -9.95 -5.87
C ALA A 431 6.73 -9.95 -7.32
N HIS A 432 8.00 -9.60 -7.52
CA HIS A 432 8.57 -9.35 -8.83
C HIS A 432 10.06 -9.71 -8.82
N ASP A 433 10.40 -10.84 -9.45
CA ASP A 433 11.76 -11.39 -9.45
C ASP A 433 12.67 -10.65 -10.45
N PRO A 434 13.66 -9.87 -9.97
CA PRO A 434 14.52 -9.08 -10.85
C PRO A 434 15.47 -9.94 -11.71
N ARG A 435 15.63 -11.24 -11.42
CA ARG A 435 16.46 -12.16 -12.23
C ARG A 435 15.82 -12.45 -13.58
N VAL A 436 14.49 -12.40 -13.65
CA VAL A 436 13.72 -12.84 -14.82
C VAL A 436 12.90 -11.69 -15.40
N GLU A 437 12.21 -10.92 -14.56
CA GLU A 437 11.22 -9.96 -15.01
C GLU A 437 11.82 -8.75 -15.73
N SER A 438 12.78 -8.07 -15.09
CA SER A 438 13.39 -6.86 -15.65
C SER A 438 14.73 -6.53 -14.99
N LYS A 439 15.75 -6.29 -15.83
CA LYS A 439 17.04 -5.76 -15.37
C LYS A 439 16.91 -4.33 -14.85
N LEU A 440 15.98 -3.54 -15.40
CA LEU A 440 15.72 -2.20 -14.88
C LEU A 440 15.04 -2.25 -13.52
N LEU A 441 14.20 -3.26 -13.24
CA LEU A 441 13.64 -3.48 -11.92
C LEU A 441 14.72 -3.76 -10.87
N ALA A 442 15.76 -4.53 -11.21
CA ALA A 442 16.91 -4.74 -10.33
C ALA A 442 17.58 -3.40 -9.94
N ILE A 443 17.79 -2.52 -10.93
CA ILE A 443 18.34 -1.17 -10.71
C ILE A 443 17.36 -0.34 -9.88
N GLN A 444 16.06 -0.39 -10.19
CA GLN A 444 15.01 0.30 -9.46
C GLN A 444 15.07 -0.02 -7.98
N TYR A 445 15.07 -1.31 -7.62
CA TYR A 445 15.18 -1.76 -6.23
C TYR A 445 16.44 -1.23 -5.58
N ALA A 446 17.59 -1.33 -6.25
CA ALA A 446 18.88 -0.90 -5.72
C ALA A 446 18.89 0.61 -5.38
N VAL A 447 18.38 1.45 -6.27
CA VAL A 447 18.52 2.92 -6.15
C VAL A 447 17.35 3.60 -5.46
N MET A 448 16.21 2.93 -5.30
CA MET A 448 15.00 3.58 -4.77
C MET A 448 15.20 4.16 -3.36
N PRO A 449 14.81 5.43 -3.09
CA PRO A 449 15.07 6.08 -1.82
C PRO A 449 14.47 5.36 -0.61
N ARG A 450 13.31 4.72 -0.80
CA ARG A 450 12.56 4.02 0.25
C ARG A 450 12.93 2.55 0.44
N GLY A 451 13.83 1.99 -0.38
CA GLY A 451 14.13 0.55 -0.44
C GLY A 451 13.44 -0.16 -1.61
N ALA A 452 13.45 -1.49 -1.61
CA ALA A 452 12.93 -2.29 -2.72
C ALA A 452 11.42 -2.11 -2.92
N CYS A 453 11.00 -1.47 -4.01
CA CYS A 453 9.60 -1.18 -4.32
C CYS A 453 9.38 -1.14 -5.84
N HIS A 454 8.26 -1.70 -6.34
CA HIS A 454 7.98 -1.87 -7.76
C HIS A 454 7.15 -0.74 -8.40
N VAL A 455 6.45 0.08 -7.61
CA VAL A 455 5.46 1.06 -8.12
C VAL A 455 6.01 2.46 -8.43
N HIS A 456 7.17 2.85 -7.89
CA HIS A 456 7.68 4.21 -8.07
C HIS A 456 9.17 4.18 -8.43
N PRO A 457 9.54 4.49 -9.68
CA PRO A 457 8.70 4.40 -10.88
C PRO A 457 8.36 2.93 -11.19
N ILE A 458 7.59 2.65 -12.24
CA ILE A 458 7.29 1.28 -12.68
C ILE A 458 8.15 0.91 -13.89
N TYR A 459 9.48 0.80 -13.74
CA TYR A 459 10.35 0.54 -14.90
C TYR A 459 10.05 -0.75 -15.68
N PRO A 460 9.49 -1.83 -15.10
CA PRO A 460 9.00 -2.95 -15.90
C PRO A 460 7.99 -2.54 -16.97
N SER A 461 7.21 -1.48 -16.77
CA SER A 461 6.28 -1.02 -17.79
C SER A 461 7.01 -0.62 -19.07
N TYR A 462 8.19 0.00 -18.92
CA TYR A 462 8.99 0.46 -20.05
C TYR A 462 9.68 -0.68 -20.78
N ASP A 463 10.40 -1.54 -20.05
CA ASP A 463 11.33 -2.49 -20.69
C ASP A 463 10.82 -3.93 -20.84
N MET A 464 9.84 -4.33 -20.03
CA MET A 464 9.16 -5.62 -20.13
C MET A 464 7.80 -5.45 -20.84
N MET A 465 6.97 -4.52 -20.38
CA MET A 465 5.60 -4.35 -20.93
C MET A 465 5.57 -3.50 -22.20
N GLN A 466 6.68 -2.83 -22.55
CA GLN A 466 6.80 -1.97 -23.74
C GLN A 466 5.76 -0.84 -23.78
N VAL A 467 5.49 -0.22 -22.62
CA VAL A 467 4.63 0.95 -22.44
C VAL A 467 5.51 2.19 -22.28
N ASP A 468 5.50 3.09 -23.26
CA ASP A 468 6.26 4.35 -23.21
C ASP A 468 5.56 5.46 -22.44
N ALA A 469 4.29 5.28 -22.07
CA ALA A 469 3.48 6.31 -21.39
C ALA A 469 3.43 7.65 -22.15
N GLY A 470 3.49 7.60 -23.50
CA GLY A 470 3.50 8.79 -24.36
C GLY A 470 4.80 9.59 -24.32
N LEU A 471 5.83 9.10 -23.62
CA LEU A 471 7.11 9.80 -23.46
C LEU A 471 7.93 9.83 -24.77
N LYS A 472 7.61 8.95 -25.72
CA LYS A 472 8.25 8.92 -27.04
C LYS A 472 8.02 10.22 -27.81
N ASP A 473 6.81 10.78 -27.72
CA ASP A 473 6.45 12.03 -28.38
C ASP A 473 7.20 13.24 -27.77
N PHE A 474 7.76 13.06 -26.58
CA PHE A 474 8.63 14.02 -25.89
C PHE A 474 10.13 13.72 -26.04
N GLY A 475 10.52 12.83 -26.95
CA GLY A 475 11.91 12.61 -27.35
C GLY A 475 12.69 11.57 -26.53
N LEU A 476 12.02 10.76 -25.70
CA LEU A 476 12.67 9.66 -25.00
C LEU A 476 12.88 8.44 -25.94
N PRO A 477 14.10 7.88 -26.03
CA PRO A 477 14.41 6.81 -26.97
C PRO A 477 13.79 5.47 -26.53
N TRP A 478 12.95 4.89 -27.37
CA TRP A 478 12.27 3.60 -27.18
C TRP A 478 13.24 2.48 -26.76
N PRO A 479 12.86 1.52 -25.87
CA PRO A 479 13.73 0.41 -25.52
C PRO A 479 14.12 -0.39 -26.78
N LEU A 480 15.40 -0.79 -26.87
CA LEU A 480 15.96 -1.43 -28.07
C LEU A 480 15.08 -2.58 -28.58
N PRO A 481 14.76 -2.64 -29.89
CA PRO A 481 13.80 -3.58 -30.48
C PRO A 481 14.17 -5.07 -30.35
N ASP A 482 15.38 -5.39 -29.93
CA ASP A 482 15.98 -6.72 -30.06
C ASP A 482 15.85 -7.58 -28.78
N ARG A 483 15.01 -7.17 -27.81
CA ARG A 483 14.82 -7.97 -26.58
C ARG A 483 13.94 -9.20 -26.85
N PRO A 484 14.27 -10.39 -26.31
CA PRO A 484 13.82 -11.69 -26.84
C PRO A 484 12.35 -12.07 -26.54
N CYS A 485 11.53 -11.15 -26.02
CA CYS A 485 10.18 -11.47 -25.60
C CYS A 485 9.20 -11.66 -26.76
N ARG A 486 9.52 -11.28 -28.00
CA ARG A 486 8.62 -11.49 -29.14
C ARG A 486 8.48 -12.95 -29.58
N ASP A 487 9.52 -13.78 -29.42
CA ASP A 487 9.58 -15.08 -30.10
C ASP A 487 9.21 -16.29 -29.22
N ARG A 488 8.89 -16.10 -27.93
CA ARG A 488 8.50 -17.19 -27.00
C ARG A 488 7.02 -17.19 -26.59
N GLY A 489 6.13 -16.88 -27.52
CA GLY A 489 4.68 -16.96 -27.26
C GLY A 489 4.15 -15.93 -26.26
N TRP A 490 4.98 -14.95 -25.85
CA TRP A 490 4.50 -13.72 -25.23
C TRP A 490 3.88 -12.87 -26.34
N GLN A 491 2.69 -13.26 -26.78
CA GLN A 491 1.72 -12.28 -27.22
C GLN A 491 1.31 -11.51 -25.96
N GLY A 492 2.16 -10.58 -25.52
CA GLY A 492 1.59 -9.35 -25.01
C GLY A 492 0.58 -8.94 -26.08
N HIS A 493 -0.68 -8.78 -25.70
CA HIS A 493 -1.67 -8.23 -26.61
C HIS A 493 -1.14 -6.86 -27.04
N SER A 494 -0.35 -6.83 -28.10
CA SER A 494 -0.12 -5.64 -28.89
C SER A 494 -1.49 -5.33 -29.45
N LEU A 495 -2.06 -4.23 -29.00
CA LEU A 495 -3.38 -3.76 -29.38
C LEU A 495 -3.35 -3.09 -30.74
N GLN A 496 -2.71 -3.76 -31.68
CA GLN A 496 -2.66 -3.39 -33.07
C GLN A 496 -2.97 -4.64 -33.89
N GLY A 497 -4.20 -4.67 -34.41
CA GLY A 497 -4.54 -5.49 -35.57
C GLY A 497 -5.36 -6.74 -35.27
N VAL A 498 -6.69 -6.57 -35.22
CA VAL A 498 -7.59 -7.54 -35.85
C VAL A 498 -8.20 -6.84 -37.05
N SER A 499 -7.52 -7.00 -38.18
CA SER A 499 -8.07 -6.74 -39.51
C SER A 499 -9.20 -7.74 -39.75
N LEU A 500 -10.38 -7.20 -40.07
CA LEU A 500 -11.46 -7.90 -40.76
C LEU A 500 -10.89 -8.80 -41.86
N LEU A 501 -11.36 -10.05 -41.95
CA LEU A 501 -11.57 -10.76 -43.21
C LEU A 501 -12.41 -12.04 -43.00
N ARG A 502 -13.56 -12.03 -43.69
CA ARG A 502 -14.60 -13.05 -43.96
C ARG A 502 -15.66 -13.32 -42.90
#